data_AF-A0A7Z8QB40-F1
#
_entry.id   AF-A0A7Z8QB40-F1
#
_cell.length_a   1.000
_cell.length_b   1.000
_cell.length_c   1.000
_cell.angle_alpha   90.00
_cell.angle_beta   90.00
_cell.angle_gamma   90.00
#
_symmetry.space_group_name_H-M   'P 1'
#
loop_
_entity.id
_entity.type
_entity.pdbx_description
1 polymer ?
#
loop_
_entity_poly.entity_id
_entity_poly.type
_entity_poly.pdbx_seq_one_letter_code
_entity_poly.pdbx_strand_id
1 'polypeptide(L)'
;KFSFDIESNRELLIKPIGTINKLKEFNLGVGVFPSLYSDVSIVTYEDMEIILRTNNEPQNDSYTDGITHESFSLGISKNLINYLIDVNIDSFFNIHSAVLGNSGSGKSNTIAHIIQEIHHKESYSAIGSRVLVFDVNGEYKKAFTNDLNANISIKYYKPNIKNDSDGYQPFYLPHFLLTIDEWSAFLLATEAT
;
A
#
# COMPACT_ATOMS: atom_id res chain seq x y z
N LYS A 1 10.62 51.80 17.24
CA LYS A 1 11.86 51.01 17.02
C LYS A 1 11.47 49.56 17.26
N PHE A 2 11.04 48.84 16.22
CA PHE A 2 10.66 47.43 16.35
C PHE A 2 11.95 46.62 16.43
N SER A 3 12.26 46.13 17.63
CA SER A 3 13.32 45.14 17.85
C SER A 3 12.83 43.82 17.27
N PHE A 4 13.24 43.52 16.04
CA PHE A 4 13.18 42.15 15.55
C PHE A 4 14.24 41.36 16.31
N ASP A 5 13.82 40.36 17.07
CA ASP A 5 14.71 39.37 17.67
C ASP A 5 15.45 38.65 16.54
N ILE A 6 16.72 39.01 16.34
CA ILE A 6 17.61 38.42 15.32
C ILE A 6 18.25 37.11 15.84
N GLU A 7 18.10 36.79 17.13
CA GLU A 7 18.71 35.62 17.78
C GLU A 7 17.75 34.43 17.96
N SER A 8 16.87 34.18 16.98
CA SER A 8 16.15 32.91 16.94
C SER A 8 17.06 31.83 16.36
N ASN A 9 17.88 31.21 17.22
CA ASN A 9 18.59 29.99 16.87
C ASN A 9 17.55 28.89 16.63
N ARG A 10 17.49 28.36 15.40
CA ARG A 10 16.68 27.20 15.06
C ARG A 10 17.57 25.99 15.00
N GLU A 11 17.37 25.09 15.96
CA GLU A 11 18.04 23.80 15.98
C GLU A 11 17.18 22.77 15.26
N LEU A 12 17.79 21.97 14.38
CA LEU A 12 17.14 20.83 13.73
C LEU A 12 17.86 19.55 14.11
N LEU A 13 17.09 18.57 14.57
CA LEU A 13 17.56 17.21 14.76
C LEU A 13 17.34 16.43 13.45
N ILE A 14 18.41 15.94 12.84
CA ILE A 14 18.36 15.20 11.57
C ILE A 14 18.83 13.77 11.83
N LYS A 15 18.10 12.80 11.27
CA LYS A 15 18.52 11.40 11.24
C LYS A 15 18.90 11.02 9.81
N PRO A 16 20.16 10.64 9.55
CA PRO A 16 20.54 10.18 8.22
C PRO A 16 19.88 8.81 7.95
N ILE A 17 19.27 8.66 6.77
CA ILE A 17 18.47 7.48 6.39
C ILE A 17 19.20 6.59 5.38
N GLY A 18 20.11 7.16 4.60
CA GLY A 18 20.73 6.49 3.46
C GLY A 18 21.74 7.40 2.76
N THR A 19 22.36 6.87 1.71
CA THR A 19 23.32 7.60 0.88
C THR A 19 22.97 7.42 -0.60
N ILE A 20 23.01 8.52 -1.36
CA ILE A 20 22.96 8.49 -2.82
C ILE A 20 24.41 8.40 -3.34
N ASN A 21 24.72 7.37 -4.12
CA ASN A 21 26.06 7.18 -4.67
C ASN A 21 26.31 8.05 -5.92
N LYS A 22 27.53 8.02 -6.46
CA LYS A 22 27.89 8.76 -7.69
C LYS A 22 27.12 8.29 -8.93
N LEU A 23 26.51 7.11 -8.88
CA LEU A 23 25.69 6.52 -9.94
C LEU A 23 24.20 6.88 -9.80
N LYS A 24 23.84 7.82 -8.90
CA LYS A 24 22.46 8.20 -8.58
C LYS A 24 21.59 7.03 -8.05
N GLU A 25 22.20 6.10 -7.32
CA GLU A 25 21.47 5.01 -6.67
C GLU A 25 21.35 5.26 -5.16
N PHE A 26 20.14 5.09 -4.64
CA PHE A 26 19.88 5.18 -3.22
C PHE A 26 20.17 3.84 -2.52
N ASN A 27 21.05 3.90 -1.53
CA ASN A 27 21.32 2.83 -0.60
C ASN A 27 20.77 3.19 0.78
N LEU A 28 19.87 2.35 1.29
CA LEU A 28 19.32 2.49 2.63
C LEU A 28 20.40 2.16 3.67
N GLY A 29 20.49 2.97 4.72
CA GLY A 29 21.49 2.83 5.77
C GLY A 29 22.70 3.72 5.56
N VAL A 30 23.42 3.96 6.66
CA VAL A 30 24.49 4.96 6.70
C VAL A 30 25.77 4.25 7.10
N GLY A 31 26.68 4.08 6.15
CA GLY A 31 28.01 3.54 6.42
C GLY A 31 28.98 4.58 7.01
N VAL A 32 28.74 5.86 6.72
CA VAL A 32 29.58 6.99 7.15
C VAL A 32 28.68 8.15 7.55
N PHE A 33 28.86 8.65 8.77
CA PHE A 33 28.15 9.85 9.24
C PHE A 33 28.80 11.13 8.69
N PRO A 34 28.01 12.19 8.45
CA PRO A 34 28.55 13.48 8.04
C PRO A 34 29.51 14.02 9.10
N SER A 35 30.56 14.73 8.66
CA SER A 35 31.53 15.34 9.56
C SER A 35 30.94 16.57 10.25
N LEU A 36 31.61 17.04 11.30
CA LEU A 36 31.31 18.36 11.85
C LEU A 36 31.48 19.42 10.75
N TYR A 37 30.56 20.39 10.73
CA TYR A 37 30.53 21.49 9.75
C TYR A 37 30.30 21.08 8.29
N SER A 38 29.75 19.89 8.03
CA SER A 38 29.25 19.56 6.68
C SER A 38 28.11 20.50 6.27
N ASP A 39 28.15 20.96 5.02
CA ASP A 39 27.06 21.73 4.44
C ASP A 39 25.78 20.88 4.36
N VAL A 40 24.65 21.50 4.70
CA VAL A 40 23.33 20.87 4.62
C VAL A 40 22.52 21.59 3.55
N SER A 41 22.00 20.83 2.60
CA SER A 41 21.18 21.33 1.49
C SER A 41 19.75 20.79 1.61
N ILE A 42 18.80 21.53 1.03
CA ILE A 42 17.40 21.09 0.91
C ILE A 42 17.33 20.01 -0.18
N VAL A 43 16.57 18.96 0.08
CA VAL A 43 16.33 17.85 -0.85
C VAL A 43 15.56 18.36 -2.08
N THR A 44 16.02 17.99 -3.28
CA THR A 44 15.36 18.34 -4.54
C THR A 44 14.35 17.29 -4.98
N TYR A 45 13.56 17.61 -6.01
CA TYR A 45 12.63 16.64 -6.62
C TYR A 45 13.37 15.43 -7.21
N GLU A 46 14.52 15.67 -7.87
CA GLU A 46 15.37 14.61 -8.43
C GLU A 46 15.91 13.66 -7.34
N ASP A 47 16.31 14.21 -6.19
CA ASP A 47 16.78 13.39 -5.06
C ASP A 47 15.65 12.49 -4.52
N MET A 48 14.42 13.01 -4.48
CA MET A 48 13.26 12.24 -4.02
C MET A 48 12.91 11.09 -4.95
N GLU A 49 12.96 11.30 -6.27
CA GLU A 49 12.76 10.22 -7.25
C GLU A 49 13.79 9.09 -7.06
N ILE A 50 15.06 9.46 -6.81
CA ILE A 50 16.13 8.50 -6.54
C ILE A 50 15.87 7.73 -5.24
N ILE A 51 15.46 8.43 -4.17
CA ILE A 51 15.22 7.83 -2.85
C ILE A 51 14.02 6.88 -2.87
N LEU A 52 12.91 7.32 -3.46
CA LEU A 52 11.65 6.57 -3.47
C LEU A 52 11.59 5.52 -4.56
N ARG A 53 12.60 5.47 -5.46
CA ARG A 53 12.69 4.49 -6.55
C ARG A 53 11.43 4.49 -7.43
N THR A 54 10.87 5.67 -7.66
CA THR A 54 9.76 5.89 -8.61
C THR A 54 10.28 6.05 -10.04
N ASN A 55 11.56 5.81 -10.28
CA ASN A 55 12.09 5.75 -11.63
C ASN A 55 12.06 4.30 -12.10
N ASN A 56 11.05 4.05 -12.94
CA ASN A 56 11.12 3.28 -14.17
C ASN A 56 12.56 2.83 -14.44
N GLU A 57 12.80 1.52 -14.55
CA GLU A 57 13.86 1.13 -15.47
C GLU A 57 13.61 1.93 -16.75
N PRO A 58 14.58 2.70 -17.29
CA PRO A 58 14.42 3.17 -18.64
C PRO A 58 14.13 1.91 -19.42
N GLN A 59 12.91 1.79 -19.93
CA GLN A 59 12.57 0.73 -20.84
C GLN A 59 13.68 0.80 -21.87
N ASN A 60 14.57 -0.19 -21.85
CA ASN A 60 15.48 -0.36 -22.96
C ASN A 60 14.52 -0.49 -24.14
N ASP A 61 14.51 0.54 -24.99
CA ASP A 61 13.68 0.71 -26.19
C ASP A 61 13.93 -0.46 -27.16
N SER A 62 13.51 -1.65 -26.77
CA SER A 62 13.96 -2.91 -27.35
C SER A 62 13.00 -4.05 -27.11
N TYR A 63 11.78 -3.82 -26.62
CA TYR A 63 10.68 -4.76 -26.85
C TYR A 63 9.36 -4.02 -27.06
N THR A 64 8.94 -3.97 -28.32
CA THR A 64 7.57 -3.69 -28.75
C THR A 64 6.66 -4.87 -28.38
N ASP A 65 6.52 -5.14 -27.08
CA ASP A 65 5.54 -6.08 -26.54
C ASP A 65 5.20 -5.67 -25.10
N GLY A 66 4.05 -4.99 -24.94
CA GLY A 66 3.36 -4.86 -23.65
C GLY A 66 3.86 -3.81 -22.66
N ILE A 67 3.23 -2.63 -22.62
CA ILE A 67 3.46 -1.64 -21.55
C ILE A 67 2.76 -2.13 -20.26
N THR A 68 3.43 -2.91 -19.41
CA THR A 68 2.88 -3.30 -18.11
C THR A 68 2.95 -2.15 -17.10
N HIS A 69 1.90 -1.94 -16.32
CA HIS A 69 1.95 -0.99 -15.21
C HIS A 69 2.83 -1.55 -14.09
N GLU A 70 3.93 -0.86 -13.77
CA GLU A 70 4.89 -1.31 -12.75
C GLU A 70 4.61 -0.75 -11.36
N SER A 71 3.87 0.35 -11.25
CA SER A 71 3.59 1.06 -10.00
C SER A 71 2.14 1.48 -9.85
N PHE A 72 1.71 1.81 -8.64
CA PHE A 72 0.43 2.46 -8.35
C PHE A 72 0.64 3.66 -7.41
N SER A 73 -0.21 4.67 -7.54
CA SER A 73 -0.17 5.86 -6.68
C SER A 73 -0.80 5.54 -5.33
N LEU A 74 -0.05 5.74 -4.25
CA LEU A 74 -0.57 5.59 -2.88
C LEU A 74 -1.20 6.90 -2.37
N GLY A 75 -0.77 8.04 -2.92
CA GLY A 75 -1.25 9.36 -2.54
C GLY A 75 -0.18 10.44 -2.63
N ILE A 76 -0.48 11.60 -2.05
CA ILE A 76 0.40 12.78 -2.11
C ILE A 76 1.12 12.94 -0.77
N SER A 77 2.42 13.17 -0.82
CA SER A 77 3.23 13.48 0.35
C SER A 77 2.72 14.75 1.03
N LYS A 78 2.57 14.69 2.36
CA LYS A 78 2.24 15.89 3.16
C LYS A 78 3.45 16.78 3.41
N ASN A 79 4.65 16.20 3.42
CA ASN A 79 5.89 16.91 3.75
C ASN A 79 6.56 17.52 2.52
N LEU A 80 6.24 17.01 1.33
CA LEU A 80 6.77 17.48 0.06
C LEU A 80 5.62 18.04 -0.75
N ILE A 81 5.74 19.31 -1.15
CA ILE A 81 4.67 20.01 -1.85
C ILE A 81 4.37 19.28 -3.17
N ASN A 82 3.15 18.74 -3.27
CA ASN A 82 2.61 18.06 -4.46
C ASN A 82 3.44 16.88 -4.98
N TYR A 83 4.16 16.18 -4.10
CA TYR A 83 4.91 14.99 -4.51
C TYR A 83 4.02 13.75 -4.48
N LEU A 84 3.80 13.12 -5.63
CA LEU A 84 3.07 11.84 -5.74
C LEU A 84 3.96 10.70 -5.23
N ILE A 85 3.41 9.85 -4.35
CA ILE A 85 4.12 8.68 -3.84
C ILE A 85 3.61 7.47 -4.61
N ASP A 86 4.46 6.95 -5.49
CA ASP A 86 4.21 5.71 -6.21
C ASP A 86 4.90 4.54 -5.55
N VAL A 87 4.22 3.38 -5.57
CA VAL A 87 4.73 2.13 -5.03
C VAL A 87 4.76 1.10 -6.14
N ASN A 88 5.89 0.41 -6.31
CA ASN A 88 6.02 -0.69 -7.28
C ASN A 88 5.09 -1.85 -6.91
N ILE A 89 4.25 -2.29 -7.86
CA ILE A 89 3.22 -3.32 -7.67
C ILE A 89 3.88 -4.65 -7.29
N ASP A 90 4.87 -5.10 -8.06
CA ASP A 90 5.53 -6.38 -7.83
C ASP A 90 6.21 -6.41 -6.46
N SER A 91 6.96 -5.36 -6.12
CA SER A 91 7.63 -5.23 -4.83
C SER A 91 6.64 -5.25 -3.66
N PHE A 92 5.45 -4.65 -3.83
CA PHE A 92 4.43 -4.59 -2.79
C PHE A 92 3.71 -5.94 -2.55
N PHE A 93 3.41 -6.69 -3.61
CA PHE A 93 2.68 -7.98 -3.51
C PHE A 93 3.59 -9.20 -3.39
N ASN A 94 4.85 -9.12 -3.83
CA ASN A 94 5.83 -10.20 -3.68
C ASN A 94 6.32 -10.33 -2.22
N ILE A 95 6.12 -9.29 -1.41
CA ILE A 95 6.38 -9.33 0.04
C ILE A 95 5.07 -9.38 0.83
N HIS A 96 5.13 -9.95 2.04
CA HIS A 96 4.00 -9.85 2.97
C HIS A 96 3.92 -8.43 3.55
N SER A 97 2.87 -7.71 3.16
CA SER A 97 2.62 -6.32 3.56
C SER A 97 1.60 -6.24 4.72
N ALA A 98 1.79 -5.28 5.63
CA ALA A 98 0.88 -5.04 6.75
C ALA A 98 0.51 -3.56 6.86
N VAL A 99 -0.78 -3.26 6.93
CA VAL A 99 -1.32 -1.90 7.17
C VAL A 99 -1.75 -1.78 8.63
N LEU A 100 -1.06 -0.94 9.40
CA LEU A 100 -1.23 -0.81 10.84
C LEU A 100 -1.76 0.58 11.21
N GLY A 101 -2.63 0.65 12.22
CA GLY A 101 -3.17 1.90 12.72
C GLY A 101 -4.35 1.72 13.67
N ASN A 102 -4.65 2.75 14.46
CA ASN A 102 -5.77 2.74 15.41
C ASN A 102 -7.13 2.70 14.69
N SER A 103 -8.21 2.43 15.43
CA SER A 103 -9.56 2.55 14.87
C SER A 103 -9.79 3.97 14.32
N GLY A 104 -10.43 4.06 13.16
CA GLY A 104 -10.66 5.35 12.47
C GLY A 104 -9.45 5.94 11.75
N SER A 105 -8.27 5.31 11.75
CA SER A 105 -7.07 5.83 11.06
C SER A 105 -7.07 5.62 9.54
N GLY A 106 -8.12 5.00 8.98
CA GLY A 106 -8.26 4.78 7.55
C GLY A 106 -7.66 3.47 7.00
N LYS A 107 -7.35 2.47 7.84
CA LYS A 107 -6.77 1.17 7.39
C LYS A 107 -7.54 0.53 6.22
N SER A 108 -8.85 0.33 6.39
CA SER A 108 -9.72 -0.30 5.38
C SER A 108 -9.84 0.56 4.13
N ASN A 109 -9.86 1.90 4.30
CA ASN A 109 -9.84 2.85 3.20
C ASN A 109 -8.53 2.77 2.39
N THR A 110 -7.38 2.67 3.05
CA THR A 110 -6.07 2.50 2.38
C THR A 110 -6.05 1.22 1.55
N ILE A 111 -6.51 0.10 2.11
CA ILE A 111 -6.54 -1.18 1.39
C ILE A 111 -7.50 -1.10 0.19
N ALA A 112 -8.69 -0.53 0.38
CA ALA A 112 -9.65 -0.33 -0.71
C ALA A 112 -9.06 0.56 -1.82
N HIS A 113 -8.39 1.66 -1.45
CA HIS A 113 -7.76 2.57 -2.39
C HIS A 113 -6.67 1.88 -3.22
N ILE A 114 -5.78 1.09 -2.60
CA ILE A 114 -4.74 0.31 -3.30
C ILE A 114 -5.38 -0.61 -4.35
N ILE A 115 -6.39 -1.39 -3.94
CA ILE A 115 -7.07 -2.32 -4.85
C ILE A 115 -7.73 -1.54 -6.00
N GLN A 116 -8.44 -0.45 -5.69
CA GLN A 116 -9.10 0.36 -6.70
C GLN A 116 -8.12 1.00 -7.69
N GLU A 117 -7.00 1.54 -7.22
CA GLU A 117 -5.99 2.20 -8.04
C GLU A 117 -5.36 1.22 -9.06
N ILE A 118 -5.03 0.01 -8.61
CA ILE A 118 -4.47 -1.03 -9.47
C ILE A 118 -5.48 -1.46 -10.55
N HIS A 119 -6.75 -1.60 -10.18
CA HIS A 119 -7.79 -2.03 -11.09
C HIS A 119 -8.37 -0.91 -11.97
N HIS A 120 -8.10 0.36 -11.66
CA HIS A 120 -8.48 1.53 -12.47
C HIS A 120 -7.54 1.75 -13.66
N LYS A 121 -6.33 1.19 -13.62
CA LYS A 121 -5.36 1.29 -14.73
C LYS A 121 -5.93 0.65 -16.00
N GLU A 122 -6.04 1.43 -17.07
CA GLU A 122 -6.45 0.98 -18.40
C GLU A 122 -5.23 0.56 -19.24
N SER A 123 -5.44 -0.30 -20.25
CA SER A 123 -4.40 -0.87 -21.13
C SER A 123 -3.30 -1.61 -20.35
N TYR A 124 -3.28 -2.95 -20.42
CA TYR A 124 -2.46 -3.81 -19.54
C TYR A 124 -2.87 -3.70 -18.07
N SER A 125 -4.18 -3.60 -17.84
CA SER A 125 -4.79 -3.66 -16.51
C SER A 125 -4.47 -4.99 -15.82
N ALA A 126 -4.83 -5.11 -14.54
CA ALA A 126 -4.63 -6.32 -13.73
C ALA A 126 -5.51 -7.52 -14.18
N ILE A 127 -5.43 -7.89 -15.46
CA ILE A 127 -6.16 -8.98 -16.10
C ILE A 127 -5.74 -10.28 -15.43
N GLY A 128 -6.70 -10.98 -14.82
CA GLY A 128 -6.45 -12.23 -14.11
C GLY A 128 -6.11 -12.06 -12.63
N SER A 129 -5.92 -10.83 -12.13
CA SER A 129 -5.77 -10.59 -10.70
C SER A 129 -7.02 -11.02 -9.93
N ARG A 130 -6.83 -11.70 -8.81
CA ARG A 130 -7.89 -12.14 -7.90
C ARG A 130 -7.51 -11.78 -6.48
N VAL A 131 -8.30 -10.93 -5.86
CA VAL A 131 -8.12 -10.54 -4.46
C VAL A 131 -9.21 -11.19 -3.62
N LEU A 132 -8.81 -11.94 -2.59
CA LEU A 132 -9.71 -12.49 -1.59
C LEU A 132 -9.57 -11.69 -0.30
N VAL A 133 -10.66 -11.05 0.13
CA VAL A 133 -10.70 -10.23 1.35
C VAL A 133 -11.54 -10.93 2.40
N PHE A 134 -10.95 -11.20 3.56
CA PHE A 134 -11.67 -11.65 4.75
C PHE A 134 -12.10 -10.42 5.56
N ASP A 135 -13.35 -9.99 5.34
CA ASP A 135 -13.90 -8.79 5.97
C ASP A 135 -14.63 -9.12 7.28
N VAL A 136 -13.95 -8.92 8.41
CA VAL A 136 -14.51 -9.16 9.75
C VAL A 136 -15.50 -8.06 10.16
N ASN A 137 -15.30 -6.82 9.69
CA ASN A 137 -16.06 -5.65 10.13
C ASN A 137 -17.17 -5.23 9.15
N GLY A 138 -17.19 -5.78 7.94
CA GLY A 138 -18.16 -5.42 6.89
C GLY A 138 -17.90 -4.07 6.22
N GLU A 139 -16.69 -3.53 6.32
CA GLU A 139 -16.36 -2.18 5.83
C GLU A 139 -16.12 -2.13 4.32
N TYR A 140 -15.69 -3.23 3.71
CA TYR A 140 -15.25 -3.22 2.30
C TYR A 140 -16.40 -3.22 1.32
N LYS A 141 -17.54 -3.82 1.65
CA LYS A 141 -18.71 -3.82 0.75
C LYS A 141 -19.10 -2.38 0.34
N LYS A 142 -19.11 -1.44 1.29
CA LYS A 142 -19.41 -0.03 1.02
C LYS A 142 -18.31 0.66 0.18
N ALA A 143 -17.07 0.20 0.29
CA ALA A 143 -15.96 0.79 -0.46
C ALA A 143 -16.09 0.50 -1.96
N PHE A 144 -16.73 -0.62 -2.32
CA PHE A 144 -16.88 -1.07 -3.71
C PHE A 144 -18.32 -1.06 -4.25
N THR A 145 -19.26 -0.39 -3.56
CA THR A 145 -20.67 -0.31 -3.99
C THR A 145 -20.94 0.68 -5.12
N ASN A 146 -19.97 1.51 -5.50
CA ASN A 146 -20.15 2.51 -6.55
C ASN A 146 -19.33 2.12 -7.79
N ASP A 147 -19.86 2.47 -8.97
CA ASP A 147 -19.33 2.29 -10.33
C ASP A 147 -17.94 2.90 -10.60
N LEU A 148 -17.08 3.02 -9.58
CA LEU A 148 -15.74 3.56 -9.67
C LEU A 148 -14.84 2.72 -10.59
N ASN A 149 -15.18 1.45 -10.82
CA ASN A 149 -14.49 0.60 -11.79
C ASN A 149 -15.41 -0.52 -12.32
N ALA A 150 -16.01 -0.32 -13.50
CA ALA A 150 -16.81 -1.33 -14.20
C ALA A 150 -16.03 -2.64 -14.49
N ASN A 151 -14.69 -2.58 -14.41
CA ASN A 151 -13.79 -3.68 -14.70
C ASN A 151 -13.60 -4.66 -13.52
N ILE A 152 -14.10 -4.35 -12.32
CA ILE A 152 -13.94 -5.21 -11.14
C ILE A 152 -15.21 -6.05 -10.95
N SER A 153 -15.09 -7.37 -11.13
CA SER A 153 -16.15 -8.30 -10.75
C SER A 153 -16.01 -8.66 -9.27
N ILE A 154 -17.03 -8.34 -8.48
CA ILE A 154 -17.02 -8.57 -7.03
C ILE A 154 -18.09 -9.57 -6.65
N LYS A 155 -17.72 -10.56 -5.84
CA LYS A 155 -18.64 -11.53 -5.25
C LYS A 155 -18.54 -11.44 -3.74
N TYR A 156 -19.67 -11.25 -3.09
CA TYR A 156 -19.76 -11.19 -1.64
C TYR A 156 -20.27 -12.52 -1.10
N TYR A 157 -19.48 -13.13 -0.23
CA TYR A 157 -19.79 -14.40 0.40
C TYR A 157 -19.98 -14.20 1.89
N LYS A 158 -21.01 -14.83 2.47
CA LYS A 158 -21.26 -14.77 3.91
C LYS A 158 -21.62 -16.15 4.46
N PRO A 159 -21.00 -16.60 5.56
CA PRO A 159 -21.42 -17.82 6.24
C PRO A 159 -22.78 -17.61 6.93
N ASN A 160 -23.48 -18.70 7.27
CA ASN A 160 -24.72 -18.70 8.05
C ASN A 160 -25.93 -18.00 7.40
N ILE A 161 -25.95 -17.83 6.08
CA ILE A 161 -27.15 -17.45 5.34
C ILE A 161 -27.60 -18.62 4.45
N LYS A 162 -28.92 -18.78 4.27
CA LYS A 162 -29.50 -19.84 3.43
C LYS A 162 -29.90 -19.34 2.04
N ASN A 163 -30.30 -18.08 1.97
CA ASN A 163 -30.72 -17.40 0.75
C ASN A 163 -29.88 -16.13 0.57
N ASP A 164 -29.85 -15.63 -0.66
CA ASP A 164 -29.20 -14.36 -0.95
C ASP A 164 -29.86 -13.23 -0.16
N SER A 165 -29.05 -12.52 0.61
CA SER A 165 -29.51 -11.43 1.48
C SER A 165 -28.58 -10.25 1.34
N ASP A 166 -29.12 -9.06 1.02
CA ASP A 166 -28.32 -7.84 0.88
C ASP A 166 -27.13 -8.03 -0.09
N GLY A 167 -27.33 -8.72 -1.22
CA GLY A 167 -26.28 -8.99 -2.22
C GLY A 167 -25.17 -9.97 -1.80
N TYR A 168 -25.27 -10.58 -0.61
CA TYR A 168 -24.38 -11.67 -0.18
C TYR A 168 -24.91 -13.02 -0.62
N GLN A 169 -24.02 -13.86 -1.14
CA GLN A 169 -24.27 -15.27 -1.45
C GLN A 169 -23.87 -16.17 -0.28
N PRO A 170 -24.58 -17.29 -0.06
CA PRO A 170 -24.24 -18.23 1.00
C PRO A 170 -22.86 -18.86 0.75
N PHE A 171 -22.00 -18.79 1.75
CA PHE A 171 -20.72 -19.48 1.76
C PHE A 171 -20.83 -20.79 2.53
N TYR A 172 -20.52 -21.91 1.86
CA TYR A 172 -20.42 -23.22 2.47
C TYR A 172 -18.96 -23.65 2.42
N LEU A 173 -18.35 -23.89 3.58
CA LEU A 173 -17.01 -24.47 3.67
C LEU A 173 -17.13 -25.99 3.53
N PRO A 174 -16.51 -26.61 2.51
CA PRO A 174 -16.50 -28.06 2.40
C PRO A 174 -15.82 -28.71 3.62
N HIS A 175 -16.52 -29.63 4.27
CA HIS A 175 -16.08 -30.27 5.52
C HIS A 175 -14.74 -31.01 5.39
N PHE A 176 -14.39 -31.47 4.18
CA PHE A 176 -13.12 -32.15 3.90
C PHE A 176 -11.90 -31.21 3.85
N LEU A 177 -12.09 -29.88 3.87
CA LEU A 177 -11.00 -28.92 3.96
C LEU A 177 -10.58 -28.63 5.41
N LEU A 178 -11.38 -29.06 6.39
CA LEU A 178 -11.06 -28.88 7.81
C LEU A 178 -9.98 -29.87 8.24
N THR A 179 -8.97 -29.35 8.93
CA THR A 179 -7.94 -30.13 9.61
C THR A 179 -8.52 -30.85 10.84
N ILE A 180 -7.82 -31.87 11.34
CA ILE A 180 -8.24 -32.60 12.54
C ILE A 180 -8.34 -31.69 13.77
N ASP A 181 -7.47 -30.68 13.86
CA ASP A 181 -7.46 -29.71 14.96
C ASP A 181 -8.68 -28.79 14.88
N GLU A 182 -9.07 -28.35 13.69
CA GLU A 182 -10.29 -27.56 13.49
C GLU A 182 -11.56 -28.38 13.75
N TRP A 183 -11.58 -29.65 13.34
CA TRP A 183 -12.64 -30.59 13.69
C TRP A 183 -12.75 -30.80 15.20
N SER A 184 -11.60 -30.99 15.86
CA SER A 184 -11.52 -31.12 17.32
C SER A 184 -12.06 -29.87 18.01
N ALA A 185 -11.59 -28.68 17.60
CA ALA A 185 -12.07 -27.40 18.14
C ALA A 185 -13.58 -27.20 17.93
N PHE A 186 -14.10 -27.55 16.75
CA PHE A 186 -15.53 -27.47 16.46
C PHE A 186 -16.38 -28.40 17.36
N LEU A 187 -15.92 -29.63 17.59
CA LEU A 187 -16.63 -30.61 18.43
C LEU A 187 -16.49 -30.32 19.94
N LEU A 188 -15.33 -29.82 20.37
CA LEU A 188 -15.02 -29.46 21.76
C LEU A 188 -15.64 -28.12 22.20
N ALA A 189 -16.14 -27.30 21.28
CA ALA A 189 -16.81 -26.03 21.58
C ALA A 189 -18.15 -26.18 22.37
N THR A 190 -18.46 -27.38 22.86
CA THR A 190 -19.69 -27.72 23.59
C THR A 190 -19.63 -27.48 25.10
N GLU A 191 -18.48 -27.16 25.69
CA GLU A 191 -18.34 -26.98 27.17
C GLU A 191 -18.33 -25.51 27.67
N ALA A 192 -18.48 -24.50 26.80
CA ALA A 192 -18.40 -23.09 27.18
C ALA A 192 -19.68 -22.28 26.85
N THR A 193 -20.84 -22.78 27.28
CA THR A 193 -22.11 -22.04 27.42
C THR A 193 -22.85 -22.54 28.63
#